data_AF-A0AAU7DDC3-F1
#
_entry.id   AF-A0AAU7DDC3-F1
#
_cell.length_a   1.000
_cell.length_b   1.000
_cell.length_c   1.000
_cell.angle_alpha   90.00
_cell.angle_beta   90.00
_cell.angle_gamma   90.00
#
_symmetry.space_group_name_H-M   'P 1'
#
loop_
_entity.id
_entity.type
_entity.pdbx_description
1 polymer ?
#
loop_
_entity_poly.entity_id
_entity_poly.type
_entity_poly.pdbx_seq_one_letter_code
_entity_poly.pdbx_strand_id
1 'polypeptide(L)'
;MFPKLLGTFAAQTLAERYDADSSAADWRRFGRLPGFTNCKPKYRKPDGLFLFVRLHSRSGQQYPMAEAFEQEITTLYEAREQEHEARRLESSFSPPRGPRLSNLSLEQFRSSTRYQDRPAAADIAFCVAAFADGMTKDRIGCALEDDYLCRDPSPSRRAAYIRRTMAKARRWIER
;
A
#
# COMPACT_ATOMS: atom_id res chain seq x y z
N MET A 1 8.50 -24.24 -2.16
CA MET A 1 7.42 -23.33 -1.68
C MET A 1 8.02 -21.94 -1.66
N PHE A 2 7.47 -21.00 -2.44
CA PHE A 2 8.03 -19.65 -2.53
C PHE A 2 8.09 -18.96 -1.15
N PRO A 3 9.17 -18.21 -0.85
CA PRO A 3 9.15 -17.19 0.20
C PRO A 3 7.98 -16.21 -0.02
N LYS A 4 7.42 -15.65 1.06
CA LYS A 4 6.18 -14.84 1.00
C LYS A 4 6.22 -13.69 -0.01
N LEU A 5 7.34 -12.96 -0.03
CA LEU A 5 7.54 -11.82 -0.95
C LEU A 5 7.57 -12.31 -2.40
N LEU A 6 8.35 -13.37 -2.65
CA LEU A 6 8.48 -13.96 -3.98
C LEU A 6 7.17 -14.56 -4.48
N GLY A 7 6.36 -15.18 -3.60
CA GLY A 7 5.04 -15.68 -3.94
C GLY A 7 4.03 -14.58 -4.30
N THR A 8 4.13 -13.42 -3.64
CA THR A 8 3.31 -12.24 -3.97
C THR A 8 3.72 -11.67 -5.32
N PHE A 9 5.03 -11.53 -5.53
CA PHE A 9 5.59 -11.03 -6.77
C PHE A 9 5.28 -11.95 -7.96
N ALA A 10 5.35 -13.27 -7.76
CA ALA A 10 4.90 -14.26 -8.74
C ALA A 10 3.42 -14.07 -9.11
N ALA A 11 2.55 -13.92 -8.11
CA ALA A 11 1.12 -13.69 -8.32
C ALA A 11 0.84 -12.39 -9.09
N GLN A 12 1.58 -11.31 -8.79
CA GLN A 12 1.47 -10.03 -9.48
C GLN A 12 1.95 -10.12 -10.93
N THR A 13 3.09 -10.76 -11.15
CA THR A 13 3.64 -11.00 -12.49
C THR A 13 2.68 -11.81 -13.35
N LEU A 14 2.04 -12.84 -12.79
CA LEU A 14 1.01 -13.61 -13.49
C LEU A 14 -0.24 -12.77 -13.77
N ALA A 15 -0.68 -11.96 -12.81
CA ALA A 15 -1.84 -11.10 -13.03
C ALA A 15 -1.60 -10.10 -14.15
N GLU A 16 -0.42 -9.49 -14.22
CA GLU A 16 -0.04 -8.58 -15.31
C GLU A 16 0.07 -9.33 -16.65
N ARG A 17 0.73 -10.50 -16.69
CA ARG A 17 0.93 -11.29 -17.91
C ARG A 17 -0.37 -11.74 -18.57
N TYR A 18 -1.40 -11.99 -17.77
CA TYR A 18 -2.69 -12.52 -18.23
C TYR A 18 -3.85 -11.53 -18.09
N ASP A 19 -3.56 -10.24 -17.87
CA ASP A 19 -4.58 -9.18 -17.69
C ASP A 19 -5.66 -9.56 -16.65
N ALA A 20 -5.22 -10.15 -15.53
CA ALA A 20 -6.08 -10.59 -14.44
C ALA A 20 -6.21 -9.49 -13.36
N ASP A 21 -7.13 -9.73 -12.41
CA ASP A 21 -7.38 -8.82 -11.29
C ASP A 21 -6.16 -8.69 -10.36
N SER A 22 -5.44 -7.57 -10.48
CA SER A 22 -4.28 -7.25 -9.66
C SER A 22 -4.60 -7.17 -8.16
N SER A 23 -5.84 -6.87 -7.78
CA SER A 23 -6.28 -6.85 -6.37
C SER A 23 -6.36 -8.25 -5.74
N ALA A 24 -6.31 -9.30 -6.57
CA ALA A 24 -6.27 -10.69 -6.16
C ALA A 24 -4.85 -11.29 -6.16
N ALA A 25 -3.84 -10.53 -6.61
CA ALA A 25 -2.47 -11.00 -6.75
C ALA A 25 -1.68 -10.92 -5.43
N ASP A 26 -1.94 -11.88 -4.55
CA ASP A 26 -1.26 -12.01 -3.25
C ASP A 26 -1.03 -13.49 -2.88
N TRP A 27 0.08 -13.79 -2.22
CA TRP A 27 0.46 -15.16 -1.84
C TRP A 27 -0.54 -15.86 -0.92
N ARG A 28 -1.35 -15.09 -0.18
CA ARG A 28 -2.33 -15.57 0.79
C ARG A 28 -3.78 -15.32 0.33
N ARG A 29 -3.99 -15.01 -0.95
CA ARG A 29 -5.33 -14.76 -1.47
C ARG A 29 -6.20 -16.01 -1.40
N PHE A 30 -7.39 -15.89 -0.82
CA PHE A 30 -8.37 -16.98 -0.83
C PHE A 30 -9.06 -17.11 -2.19
N GLY A 31 -9.12 -18.35 -2.69
CA GLY A 31 -9.96 -18.75 -3.82
C GLY A 31 -11.39 -19.08 -3.40
N ARG A 32 -12.25 -19.38 -4.38
CA ARG A 32 -13.61 -19.86 -4.13
C ARG A 32 -13.62 -21.38 -4.03
N LEU A 33 -14.43 -21.91 -3.11
CA LEU A 33 -14.67 -23.34 -2.99
C LEU A 33 -15.82 -23.75 -3.93
N PRO A 34 -15.62 -24.68 -4.87
CA PRO A 34 -16.69 -25.21 -5.70
C PRO A 34 -17.79 -25.89 -4.87
N GLY A 35 -19.02 -25.90 -5.40
CA GLY A 35 -20.19 -26.48 -4.72
C GLY A 35 -20.98 -25.49 -3.85
N PHE A 36 -20.43 -24.30 -3.59
CA PHE A 36 -21.14 -23.22 -2.91
C PHE A 36 -21.66 -22.18 -3.90
N THR A 37 -22.70 -21.45 -3.51
CA THR A 37 -23.22 -20.33 -4.28
C THR A 37 -22.34 -19.08 -4.11
N ASN A 38 -22.20 -18.31 -5.19
CA ASN A 38 -21.49 -17.04 -5.19
C ASN A 38 -22.46 -15.90 -4.80
N CYS A 39 -22.55 -15.62 -3.51
CA CYS A 39 -23.52 -14.68 -2.92
C CYS A 39 -23.20 -13.18 -3.13
N LYS A 40 -22.28 -12.80 -4.04
CA LYS A 40 -22.09 -11.36 -4.30
C LYS A 40 -23.35 -10.81 -5.00
N PRO A 41 -23.91 -9.67 -4.56
CA PRO A 41 -25.19 -9.16 -5.07
C PRO A 41 -25.29 -9.06 -6.59
N LYS A 42 -24.20 -8.69 -7.26
CA LYS A 42 -24.12 -8.61 -8.74
C LYS A 42 -24.33 -9.92 -9.50
N TYR A 43 -24.32 -11.07 -8.82
CA TYR A 43 -24.60 -12.38 -9.40
C TYR A 43 -25.95 -12.97 -8.98
N ARG A 44 -26.78 -12.16 -8.29
CA ARG A 44 -28.15 -12.55 -7.98
C ARG A 44 -28.95 -12.53 -9.28
N LYS A 45 -29.60 -13.65 -9.57
CA LYS A 45 -30.49 -13.79 -10.72
C LYS A 45 -31.84 -13.11 -10.46
N PRO A 46 -32.68 -12.89 -11.50
CA PRO A 46 -34.02 -12.34 -11.34
C PRO A 46 -34.94 -13.16 -10.44
N ASP A 47 -34.76 -14.48 -10.39
CA ASP A 47 -35.48 -15.41 -9.50
C ASP A 47 -35.03 -15.31 -8.02
N GLY A 48 -34.05 -14.45 -7.73
CA GLY A 48 -33.49 -14.22 -6.41
C GLY A 48 -32.39 -15.19 -5.99
N LEU A 49 -32.08 -16.21 -6.78
CA LEU A 49 -31.05 -17.23 -6.51
C LEU A 49 -29.66 -16.78 -6.98
N PHE A 50 -28.62 -17.49 -6.51
CA PHE A 50 -27.23 -17.24 -6.87
C PHE A 50 -26.64 -18.38 -7.70
N LEU A 51 -25.64 -18.07 -8.53
CA LEU A 51 -24.91 -19.06 -9.32
C LEU A 51 -23.98 -19.92 -8.44
N PHE A 52 -23.93 -21.22 -8.73
CA PHE A 52 -22.96 -22.13 -8.12
C PHE A 52 -21.55 -21.93 -8.70
N VAL A 53 -20.55 -21.96 -7.82
CA VAL A 53 -19.14 -22.05 -8.21
C VAL A 53 -18.87 -23.47 -8.69
N ARG A 54 -18.36 -23.60 -9.91
CA ARG A 54 -18.09 -24.90 -10.56
C ARG A 54 -16.61 -25.22 -10.56
N LEU A 55 -16.27 -26.50 -10.39
CA LEU A 55 -14.95 -27.02 -10.71
C LEU A 55 -14.94 -27.41 -12.20
N HIS A 56 -14.15 -26.72 -13.00
CA HIS A 56 -14.07 -27.00 -14.45
C HIS A 56 -13.10 -28.15 -14.76
N SER A 57 -11.94 -28.15 -14.11
CA SER A 57 -10.93 -29.20 -14.26
C SER A 57 -10.07 -29.32 -13.01
N ARG A 58 -9.49 -30.50 -12.79
CA ARG A 58 -8.51 -30.76 -11.73
C ARG A 58 -7.59 -31.88 -12.17
N SER A 59 -6.31 -31.59 -12.38
CA SER A 59 -5.27 -32.62 -12.55
C SER A 59 -4.61 -32.98 -11.22
N GLY A 60 -4.41 -31.99 -10.33
CA GLY A 60 -3.60 -32.13 -9.12
C GLY A 60 -2.10 -32.27 -9.38
N GLN A 61 -1.68 -32.23 -10.65
CA GLN A 61 -0.28 -32.32 -11.06
C GLN A 61 0.37 -30.93 -11.02
N GLN A 62 1.66 -30.90 -10.69
CA GLN A 62 2.44 -29.66 -10.74
C GLN A 62 2.54 -29.16 -12.19
N TYR A 63 2.54 -27.84 -12.34
CA TYR A 63 2.74 -27.20 -13.63
C TYR A 63 4.10 -27.60 -14.23
N PRO A 64 4.19 -28.10 -15.48
CA PRO A 64 5.44 -28.64 -16.01
C PRO A 64 6.61 -27.65 -16.05
N MET A 65 6.34 -26.36 -16.28
CA MET A 65 7.37 -25.32 -16.32
C MET A 65 7.55 -24.61 -14.97
N ALA A 66 7.15 -25.24 -13.86
CA ALA A 66 7.21 -24.61 -12.54
C ALA A 66 8.65 -24.20 -12.15
N GLU A 67 9.65 -25.04 -12.41
CA GLU A 67 11.05 -24.73 -12.07
C GLU A 67 11.60 -23.58 -12.92
N ALA A 68 11.37 -23.62 -14.24
CA ALA A 68 11.77 -22.54 -15.13
C ALA A 68 11.11 -21.21 -14.75
N PHE A 69 9.82 -21.25 -14.39
CA PHE A 69 9.10 -20.08 -13.92
C PHE A 69 9.62 -19.57 -12.57
N GLU A 70 9.97 -20.46 -11.64
CA GLU A 70 10.58 -20.07 -10.36
C GLU A 70 11.92 -19.35 -10.55
N GLN A 71 12.76 -19.85 -11.45
CA GLN A 71 14.02 -19.20 -11.82
C GLN A 71 13.79 -17.82 -12.44
N GLU A 72 12.89 -17.74 -13.43
CA GLU A 72 12.51 -16.48 -14.09
C GLU A 72 12.05 -15.43 -13.07
N ILE A 73 11.11 -15.81 -12.20
CA ILE A 73 10.54 -14.92 -11.18
C ILE A 73 11.58 -14.47 -10.16
N THR A 74 12.51 -15.35 -9.78
CA THR A 74 13.58 -15.01 -8.84
C THR A 74 14.51 -13.96 -9.45
N THR A 75 14.95 -14.15 -10.70
CA THR A 75 15.81 -13.19 -11.40
C THR A 75 15.11 -11.84 -11.58
N LEU A 76 13.83 -11.84 -11.97
CA LEU A 76 13.05 -10.60 -12.11
C LEU A 76 12.89 -9.86 -10.78
N TYR A 77 12.66 -10.60 -9.69
CA TYR A 77 12.56 -10.02 -8.36
C TYR A 77 13.88 -9.37 -7.92
N GLU A 78 14.99 -10.08 -8.08
CA GLU A 78 16.32 -9.58 -7.72
C GLU A 78 16.71 -8.34 -8.53
N ALA A 79 16.44 -8.32 -9.84
CA ALA A 79 16.70 -7.16 -10.68
C ALA A 79 15.90 -5.93 -10.23
N ARG A 80 14.62 -6.13 -9.86
CA ARG A 80 13.76 -5.07 -9.34
C ARG A 80 14.26 -4.53 -7.99
N GLU A 81 14.69 -5.40 -7.09
CA GLU A 81 15.25 -4.99 -5.80
C GLU A 81 16.58 -4.23 -5.99
N GLN A 82 17.44 -4.66 -6.92
CA GLN A 82 18.67 -3.95 -7.26
C GLN A 82 18.38 -2.57 -7.83
N GLU A 83 17.38 -2.41 -8.70
CA GLU A 83 16.97 -1.10 -9.21
C GLU A 83 16.45 -0.20 -8.07
N HIS A 84 15.64 -0.75 -7.17
CA HIS A 84 15.18 -0.03 -5.99
C HIS A 84 16.33 0.42 -5.10
N GLU A 85 17.30 -0.45 -4.81
CA GLU A 85 18.49 -0.10 -4.01
C GLU A 85 19.40 0.90 -4.73
N ALA A 86 19.63 0.74 -6.03
CA ALA A 86 20.40 1.71 -6.82
C ALA A 86 19.74 3.10 -6.79
N ARG A 87 18.42 3.18 -6.92
CA ARG A 87 17.66 4.43 -6.82
C ARG A 87 17.75 5.04 -5.42
N ARG A 88 17.73 4.22 -4.36
CA ARG A 88 17.95 4.68 -2.98
C ARG A 88 19.37 5.23 -2.82
N LEU A 89 20.36 4.55 -3.38
CA LEU A 89 21.75 4.95 -3.30
C LEU A 89 22.04 6.23 -4.11
N GLU A 90 21.53 6.36 -5.33
CA GLU A 90 21.59 7.60 -6.13
C GLU A 90 20.92 8.77 -5.39
N SER A 91 19.78 8.53 -4.73
CA SER A 91 19.14 9.54 -3.90
C SER A 91 19.97 9.94 -2.68
N SER A 92 20.88 9.07 -2.22
CA SER A 92 21.81 9.33 -1.12
C SER A 92 23.08 10.08 -1.55
N PHE A 93 23.50 9.95 -2.81
CA PHE A 93 24.66 10.66 -3.40
C PHE A 93 24.32 12.06 -3.92
N SER A 94 23.03 12.40 -3.99
CA SER A 94 22.64 13.80 -4.14
C SER A 94 23.23 14.61 -2.98
N PRO A 95 23.88 15.77 -3.22
CA PRO A 95 24.44 16.57 -2.14
C PRO A 95 23.36 16.80 -1.09
N PRO A 96 23.69 16.78 0.22
CA PRO A 96 22.73 17.12 1.25
C PRO A 96 22.22 18.50 0.88
N ARG A 97 21.01 18.57 0.34
CA ARG A 97 20.31 19.85 0.17
C ARG A 97 20.35 20.44 1.57
N GLY A 98 21.10 21.53 1.74
CA GLY A 98 21.26 22.22 3.01
C GLY A 98 19.89 22.38 3.68
N PRO A 99 19.84 22.53 5.02
CA PRO A 99 18.71 22.18 5.88
C PRO A 99 17.40 22.22 5.10
N ARG A 100 16.92 21.05 4.65
CA ARG A 100 15.76 20.93 3.78
C ARG A 100 14.65 21.76 4.44
N LEU A 101 14.37 22.94 3.88
CA LEU A 101 13.02 23.48 3.92
C LEU A 101 12.27 22.50 3.03
N SER A 102 11.88 21.38 3.62
CA SER A 102 11.19 20.28 2.98
C SER A 102 10.04 20.88 2.17
N ASN A 103 10.03 20.68 0.85
CA ASN A 103 8.88 21.01 0.01
C ASN A 103 7.66 20.13 0.33
N LEU A 104 7.74 19.32 1.41
CA LEU A 104 6.63 18.60 2.01
C LEU A 104 5.60 19.63 2.50
N SER A 105 4.59 19.86 1.69
CA SER A 105 3.41 20.62 2.07
C SER A 105 2.31 19.65 2.49
N LEU A 106 1.69 19.90 3.65
CA LEU A 106 0.52 19.15 4.10
C LEU A 106 -0.62 19.18 3.05
N GLU A 107 -0.75 20.31 2.35
CA GLU A 107 -1.71 20.50 1.26
C GLU A 107 -1.52 19.47 0.14
N GLN A 108 -0.27 19.16 -0.23
CA GLN A 108 0.03 18.15 -1.26
C GLN A 108 -0.45 16.75 -0.86
N PHE A 109 -0.33 16.39 0.43
CA PHE A 109 -0.81 15.11 0.92
C PHE A 109 -2.34 15.06 0.92
N ARG A 110 -2.99 16.18 1.23
CA ARG A 110 -4.46 16.27 1.28
C ARG A 110 -5.12 16.36 -0.10
N SER A 111 -4.47 17.02 -1.05
CA SER A 111 -4.94 17.11 -2.43
C SER A 111 -4.65 15.86 -3.26
N SER A 112 -3.84 14.93 -2.73
CA SER A 112 -3.58 13.64 -3.38
C SER A 112 -4.85 12.80 -3.48
N THR A 113 -5.14 12.29 -4.69
CA THR A 113 -6.23 11.35 -4.97
C THR A 113 -6.21 10.11 -4.08
N ARG A 114 -5.04 9.74 -3.55
CA ARG A 114 -4.87 8.62 -2.61
C ARG A 114 -5.61 8.81 -1.28
N TYR A 115 -5.82 10.06 -0.86
CA TYR A 115 -6.37 10.39 0.46
C TYR A 115 -7.64 11.22 0.41
N GLN A 116 -8.25 11.38 -0.78
CA GLN A 116 -9.42 12.22 -1.03
C GLN A 116 -10.56 11.99 -0.03
N ASP A 117 -10.86 10.72 0.31
CA ASP A 117 -11.92 10.36 1.26
C ASP A 117 -11.42 10.22 2.71
N ARG A 118 -10.12 10.41 2.96
CA ARG A 118 -9.45 10.11 4.24
C ARG A 118 -8.41 11.17 4.61
N PRO A 119 -8.83 12.42 4.91
CA PRO A 119 -7.90 13.51 5.20
C PRO A 119 -7.04 13.25 6.44
N ALA A 120 -7.56 12.58 7.47
CA ALA A 120 -6.76 12.20 8.64
C ALA A 120 -5.65 11.18 8.31
N ALA A 121 -5.81 10.38 7.25
CA ALA A 121 -4.77 9.49 6.77
C ALA A 121 -3.68 10.25 5.99
N ALA A 122 -4.06 11.32 5.27
CA ALA A 122 -3.11 12.25 4.65
C ALA A 122 -2.22 12.90 5.71
N ASP A 123 -2.80 13.38 6.82
CA ASP A 123 -2.07 14.02 7.91
C ASP A 123 -1.04 13.07 8.55
N ILE A 124 -1.41 11.80 8.77
CA ILE A 124 -0.48 10.78 9.29
C ILE A 124 0.65 10.53 8.28
N ALA A 125 0.31 10.38 6.99
CA ALA A 125 1.30 10.14 5.94
C ALA A 125 2.29 11.31 5.80
N PHE A 126 1.79 12.55 5.87
CA PHE A 126 2.62 13.74 5.95
C PHE A 126 3.55 13.71 7.16
N CYS A 127 3.04 13.44 8.37
CA CYS A 127 3.89 13.39 9.56
C CYS A 127 4.97 12.32 9.47
N VAL A 128 4.67 11.13 8.91
CA VAL A 128 5.66 10.07 8.71
C VAL A 128 6.75 10.54 7.73
N ALA A 129 6.37 11.13 6.60
CA ALA A 129 7.32 11.68 5.63
C ALA A 129 8.16 12.81 6.24
N ALA A 130 7.54 13.72 6.99
CA ALA A 130 8.20 14.87 7.61
C ALA A 130 9.20 14.43 8.69
N PHE A 131 8.85 13.47 9.53
CA PHE A 131 9.80 12.91 10.51
C PHE A 131 10.95 12.16 9.82
N ALA A 132 10.69 11.42 8.74
CA ALA A 132 11.73 10.73 7.97
C ALA A 132 12.68 11.71 7.26
N ASP A 133 12.17 12.89 6.85
CA ASP A 133 12.97 13.98 6.27
C ASP A 133 13.73 14.81 7.33
N GLY A 134 13.56 14.49 8.62
CA GLY A 134 14.23 15.19 9.73
C GLY A 134 13.58 16.50 10.15
N MET A 135 12.33 16.75 9.77
CA MET A 135 11.59 17.94 10.22
C MET A 135 11.39 17.93 11.74
N THR A 136 11.56 19.09 12.38
CA THR A 136 11.35 19.23 13.82
C THR A 136 9.88 19.05 14.19
N LYS A 137 9.65 18.55 15.41
CA LYS A 137 8.29 18.37 15.96
C LYS A 137 7.48 19.66 15.88
N ASP A 138 8.08 20.79 16.20
CA ASP A 138 7.39 22.08 16.22
C ASP A 138 6.92 22.49 14.83
N ARG A 139 7.75 22.30 13.79
CA ARG A 139 7.37 22.59 12.40
C ARG A 139 6.25 21.69 11.88
N ILE A 140 6.29 20.39 12.22
CA ILE A 140 5.19 19.47 11.90
C ILE A 140 3.91 19.90 12.63
N GLY A 141 4.05 20.34 13.89
CA GLY A 141 2.98 20.88 14.70
C GLY A 141 2.33 22.09 14.05
N CYS A 142 3.12 23.11 13.69
CA CYS A 142 2.63 24.32 13.01
C CYS A 142 1.92 23.98 11.69
N ALA A 143 2.49 23.08 10.86
CA ALA A 143 1.86 22.69 9.60
C ALA A 143 0.48 22.03 9.80
N LEU A 144 0.33 21.14 10.79
CA LEU A 144 -0.97 20.56 11.14
C LEU A 144 -1.92 21.57 11.80
N GLU A 145 -1.33 22.55 12.48
CA GLU A 145 -2.06 23.60 13.15
C GLU A 145 -2.75 24.47 12.10
N ASP A 146 -1.99 25.05 11.18
CA ASP A 146 -2.48 25.98 10.14
C ASP A 146 -3.64 25.40 9.32
N ASP A 147 -3.57 24.11 8.97
CA ASP A 147 -4.61 23.43 8.20
C ASP A 147 -5.46 22.47 9.05
N TYR A 148 -5.90 22.84 10.24
CA TYR A 148 -6.64 21.91 11.11
C TYR A 148 -7.96 21.37 10.50
N LEU A 149 -8.17 20.03 10.54
CA LEU A 149 -9.31 19.33 9.90
C LEU A 149 -10.69 19.49 10.57
N CYS A 150 -10.78 20.03 11.79
CA CYS A 150 -12.05 20.07 12.51
C CYS A 150 -12.79 21.40 12.32
N ARG A 151 -14.12 21.32 12.19
CA ARG A 151 -15.02 22.49 12.22
C ARG A 151 -15.10 23.17 13.60
N ASP A 152 -14.75 22.46 14.67
CA ASP A 152 -14.78 22.99 16.03
C ASP A 152 -13.44 23.70 16.35
N PRO A 153 -13.45 25.01 16.63
CA PRO A 153 -12.24 25.80 16.83
C PRO A 153 -11.57 25.60 18.20
N SER A 154 -12.03 24.65 19.03
CA SER A 154 -11.49 24.40 20.36
C SER A 154 -9.96 24.15 20.34
N PRO A 155 -9.14 25.03 20.95
CA PRO A 155 -7.68 24.89 20.97
C PRO A 155 -7.22 23.58 21.63
N SER A 156 -7.94 23.15 22.66
CA SER A 156 -7.62 21.90 23.39
C SER A 156 -7.82 20.66 22.52
N ARG A 157 -8.87 20.61 21.70
CA ARG A 157 -9.11 19.47 20.79
C ARG A 157 -8.14 19.46 19.61
N ARG A 158 -7.77 20.65 19.11
CA ARG A 158 -6.72 20.83 18.09
C ARG A 158 -5.38 20.30 18.59
N ALA A 159 -4.93 20.74 19.76
CA ALA A 159 -3.69 20.26 20.38
C ALA A 159 -3.73 18.74 20.67
N ALA A 160 -4.88 18.19 21.08
CA ALA A 160 -5.03 16.74 21.27
C ALA A 160 -4.91 15.95 19.95
N TYR A 161 -5.50 16.45 18.87
CA TYR A 161 -5.39 15.85 17.54
C TYR A 161 -3.94 15.83 17.05
N ILE A 162 -3.26 16.99 17.07
CA ILE A 162 -1.87 17.13 16.61
C ILE A 162 -0.96 16.16 17.37
N ARG A 163 -1.03 16.15 18.70
CA ARG A 163 -0.23 15.23 19.54
C ARG A 163 -0.47 13.77 19.17
N ARG A 164 -1.73 13.35 18.99
CA ARG A 164 -2.06 11.96 18.66
C ARG A 164 -1.53 11.57 17.27
N THR A 165 -1.70 12.43 16.29
CA THR A 165 -1.26 12.20 14.90
C THR A 165 0.27 12.06 14.84
N MET A 166 1.00 13.00 15.46
CA MET A 166 2.46 12.95 15.53
C MET A 166 2.98 11.73 16.30
N ALA A 167 2.36 11.38 17.43
CA ALA A 167 2.75 10.20 18.21
C ALA A 167 2.57 8.90 17.41
N LYS A 168 1.49 8.80 16.63
CA LYS A 168 1.23 7.63 15.77
C LYS A 168 2.24 7.54 14.63
N ALA A 169 2.54 8.66 13.99
CA ALA A 169 3.54 8.72 12.91
C ALA A 169 4.94 8.33 13.42
N ARG A 170 5.34 8.82 14.59
CA ARG A 170 6.64 8.48 15.20
C ARG A 170 6.80 6.98 15.44
N ARG A 171 5.75 6.31 15.96
CA ARG A 171 5.75 4.85 16.16
C ARG A 171 5.89 4.04 14.87
N TRP A 172 5.55 4.62 13.71
CA TRP A 172 5.71 3.95 12.42
C TRP A 172 7.14 4.01 11.90
N ILE A 173 7.92 5.01 12.29
CA ILE A 173 9.33 5.15 11.92
C ILE A 173 10.23 4.32 12.83
N GLU A 174 9.83 4.15 14.09
CA GLU A 174 10.54 3.33 15.08
C GLU A 174 10.31 1.80 14.88
N ARG A 175 9.57 1.39 13.85
CA ARG A 175 9.27 0.00 13.50
C ARG A 175 10.01 -0.43 12.24
#